data_AF-S3CI83-F1
#
_entry.id   AF-S3CI83-F1
#
_cell.length_a   1.000
_cell.length_b   1.000
_cell.length_c   1.000
_cell.angle_alpha   90.00
_cell.angle_beta   90.00
_cell.angle_gamma   90.00
#
_symmetry.space_group_name_H-M   'P 1'
#
loop_
_entity.id
_entity.type
_entity.pdbx_description
1 polymer ?
#
loop_
_entity_poly.entity_id
_entity_poly.type
_entity_poly.pdbx_seq_one_letter_code
_entity_poly.pdbx_strand_id
1 'polypeptide(L)'
;MRRAVTFSLVVLTVFLWAASLWRLSARVTGMDLVYAGIPAGLALLLLIGFAVSGRIFNPNDNVRRVFSAVLAVTLLLTIGLVYADIFVFSGEIFERGLAIWRLDIFYQERFAYTLAFAGGIVHPILFIIAGVGLLCLPPPKDGFTMR
;
A
#
# COMPACT_ATOMS: atom_id res chain seq x y z
N MET A 1 -10.88 10.14 19.26
CA MET A 1 -10.11 10.77 18.16
C MET A 1 -9.16 9.79 17.44
N ARG A 2 -8.35 8.98 18.13
CA ARG A 2 -7.31 8.13 17.46
C ARG A 2 -7.83 6.95 16.61
N ARG A 3 -9.03 6.41 16.89
CA ARG A 3 -9.63 5.34 16.06
C ARG A 3 -10.05 5.85 14.67
N ALA A 4 -10.53 7.08 14.60
CA ALA A 4 -10.89 7.72 13.33
C ALA A 4 -9.67 7.87 12.42
N VAL A 5 -8.50 8.21 12.98
CA VAL A 5 -7.25 8.34 12.21
C VAL A 5 -6.85 7.02 11.56
N THR A 6 -6.83 5.92 12.32
CA THR A 6 -6.52 4.58 11.77
C THR A 6 -7.51 4.19 10.66
N PHE A 7 -8.80 4.44 10.89
CA PHE A 7 -9.83 4.16 9.89
C PHE A 7 -9.64 5.00 8.61
N SER A 8 -9.46 6.31 8.75
CA SER A 8 -9.19 7.21 7.63
C SER A 8 -7.94 6.78 6.85
N LEU A 9 -6.90 6.33 7.54
CA LEU A 9 -5.65 5.91 6.90
C LEU A 9 -5.81 4.59 6.13
N VAL A 10 -6.59 3.64 6.65
CA VAL A 10 -6.98 2.42 5.92
C VAL A 10 -7.81 2.77 4.69
N VAL A 11 -8.85 3.59 4.84
CA VAL A 11 -9.72 4.00 3.73
C VAL A 11 -8.92 4.74 2.66
N LEU A 12 -8.08 5.69 3.05
CA LEU A 12 -7.20 6.42 2.13
C LEU A 12 -6.26 5.45 1.39
N THR A 13 -5.68 4.48 2.10
CA THR A 13 -4.77 3.51 1.49
C THR A 13 -5.46 2.65 0.44
N VAL A 14 -6.63 2.08 0.78
CA VAL A 14 -7.41 1.27 -0.15
C VAL A 14 -7.88 2.11 -1.35
N PHE A 15 -8.31 3.35 -1.11
CA PHE A 15 -8.68 4.27 -2.17
C PHE A 15 -7.51 4.55 -3.13
N LEU A 16 -6.31 4.82 -2.59
CA LEU A 16 -5.12 5.07 -3.39
C LEU A 16 -4.74 3.85 -4.24
N TRP A 17 -4.82 2.64 -3.69
CA TRP A 17 -4.58 1.41 -4.45
C TRP A 17 -5.58 1.25 -5.59
N ALA A 18 -6.88 1.42 -5.30
CA ALA A 18 -7.94 1.28 -6.30
C ALA A 18 -7.85 2.36 -7.39
N ALA A 19 -7.65 3.62 -7.03
CA ALA A 19 -7.50 4.72 -7.98
C ALA A 19 -6.27 4.54 -8.88
N SER A 20 -5.18 4.01 -8.31
CA SER A 20 -3.96 3.70 -9.05
C SER A 20 -4.17 2.58 -10.06
N LEU A 21 -4.80 1.48 -9.65
CA LEU A 21 -5.13 0.37 -10.55
C LEU A 21 -6.10 0.80 -11.65
N TRP A 22 -7.09 1.62 -11.31
CA TRP A 22 -8.00 2.22 -12.29
C TRP A 22 -7.25 3.06 -13.33
N ARG A 23 -6.23 3.82 -12.91
CA ARG A 23 -5.39 4.57 -13.85
C ARG A 23 -4.59 3.63 -14.75
N LEU A 24 -4.04 2.54 -14.21
CA LEU A 24 -3.32 1.54 -14.99
C LEU A 24 -4.24 0.79 -15.97
N SER A 25 -5.49 0.51 -15.59
CA SER A 25 -6.45 -0.23 -16.42
C SER A 25 -6.85 0.50 -17.70
N ALA A 26 -6.58 1.80 -17.80
CA ALA A 26 -6.78 2.56 -19.05
C ALA A 26 -5.82 2.12 -20.16
N ARG A 27 -4.69 1.48 -19.82
CA ARG A 27 -3.62 1.11 -20.76
C ARG A 27 -3.16 -0.34 -20.64
N VAL A 28 -3.26 -0.93 -19.47
CA VAL A 28 -2.97 -2.34 -19.22
C VAL A 28 -4.29 -3.11 -19.24
N THR A 29 -4.41 -4.14 -20.08
CA THR A 29 -5.66 -4.91 -20.23
C THR A 29 -5.41 -6.41 -20.15
N GLY A 30 -6.48 -7.18 -20.02
CA GLY A 30 -6.40 -8.64 -19.98
C GLY A 30 -5.58 -9.14 -18.78
N MET A 31 -4.68 -10.08 -19.04
CA MET A 31 -3.94 -10.77 -17.98
C MET A 31 -2.86 -9.91 -17.33
N ASP A 32 -2.32 -8.94 -18.06
CA ASP A 32 -1.34 -8.00 -17.53
C ASP A 32 -1.92 -7.13 -16.43
N LEU A 33 -3.20 -6.74 -16.55
CA LEU A 33 -3.89 -5.97 -15.53
C LEU A 33 -4.16 -6.81 -14.29
N VAL A 34 -4.48 -8.09 -14.48
CA VAL A 34 -4.64 -9.05 -13.38
C VAL A 34 -3.32 -9.16 -12.62
N TYR A 35 -2.20 -9.36 -13.32
CA TYR A 35 -0.87 -9.42 -12.70
C TYR A 35 -0.49 -8.14 -11.96
N ALA A 36 -0.77 -6.96 -12.53
CA ALA A 36 -0.55 -5.67 -11.89
C ALA A 36 -1.41 -5.49 -10.62
N GLY A 37 -2.60 -6.10 -10.59
CA GLY A 37 -3.51 -6.07 -9.44
C GLY A 37 -3.19 -7.06 -8.31
N ILE A 38 -2.36 -8.08 -8.55
CA ILE A 38 -2.03 -9.11 -7.54
C ILE A 38 -1.50 -8.49 -6.24
N PRO A 39 -0.52 -7.56 -6.25
CA PRO A 39 0.00 -7.00 -5.01
C PRO A 39 -1.07 -6.28 -4.18
N ALA A 40 -1.92 -5.47 -4.82
CA ALA A 40 -3.03 -4.80 -4.15
C ALA A 40 -4.06 -5.79 -3.60
N GLY A 41 -4.36 -6.86 -4.34
CA GLY A 41 -5.25 -7.93 -3.90
C GLY A 41 -4.72 -8.67 -2.67
N LEU A 42 -3.43 -9.05 -2.69
CA LEU A 42 -2.77 -9.69 -1.55
C LEU A 42 -2.68 -8.76 -0.33
N ALA A 43 -2.40 -7.48 -0.54
CA ALA A 43 -2.37 -6.48 0.50
C ALA A 43 -3.76 -6.26 1.13
N LEU A 44 -4.83 -6.33 0.32
CA LEU A 44 -6.21 -6.28 0.80
C LEU A 44 -6.56 -7.52 1.64
N LEU A 45 -6.17 -8.72 1.21
CA LEU A 45 -6.33 -9.94 2.00
C LEU A 45 -5.60 -9.84 3.34
N LEU A 46 -4.40 -9.26 3.35
CA LEU A 46 -3.64 -9.01 4.57
C LEU A 46 -4.35 -8.01 5.49
N LEU A 47 -4.92 -6.93 4.95
CA LEU A 47 -5.76 -5.99 5.71
C LEU A 47 -6.98 -6.69 6.34
N ILE A 48 -7.64 -7.58 5.61
CA ILE A 48 -8.74 -8.39 6.14
C ILE A 48 -8.23 -9.28 7.27
N GLY A 49 -7.07 -9.93 7.12
CA GLY A 49 -6.43 -10.70 8.19
C GLY A 49 -6.16 -9.87 9.45
N PHE A 50 -5.72 -8.62 9.29
CA PHE A 50 -5.55 -7.70 10.42
C PHE A 50 -6.86 -7.25 11.06
N ALA A 51 -7.93 -7.10 10.27
CA ALA A 51 -9.26 -6.80 10.79
C ALA A 51 -9.79 -7.97 11.64
N VAL A 52 -9.72 -9.19 11.11
CA VAL A 52 -10.19 -10.42 11.77
C VAL A 52 -9.38 -10.75 13.02
N SER A 53 -8.06 -10.52 13.01
CA SER A 53 -7.20 -10.68 14.19
C SER A 53 -7.33 -9.56 15.22
N GLY A 54 -8.28 -8.64 15.04
CA GLY A 54 -8.56 -7.57 16.01
C GLY A 54 -7.43 -6.54 16.13
N ARG A 55 -6.51 -6.45 15.16
CA ARG A 55 -5.35 -5.53 15.21
C ARG A 55 -5.70 -4.12 14.74
N ILE A 56 -6.68 -3.97 13.84
CA ILE A 56 -7.11 -2.67 13.30
C ILE A 56 -7.99 -1.92 14.30
N PHE A 57 -8.98 -2.60 14.87
CA PHE A 57 -9.96 -2.00 15.78
C PHE A 57 -9.72 -2.36 17.26
N ASN A 58 -8.48 -2.74 17.61
CA ASN A 58 -8.15 -3.16 18.96
C ASN A 58 -8.47 -2.04 19.99
N PRO A 59 -9.07 -2.39 21.15
CA PRO A 59 -9.20 -1.48 22.28
C PRO A 59 -7.86 -0.96 22.79
N ASN A 60 -6.80 -1.78 22.71
CA ASN A 60 -5.45 -1.41 23.06
C ASN A 60 -4.85 -0.44 22.02
N ASP A 61 -4.62 0.78 22.46
CA ASP A 61 -4.07 1.87 21.64
C ASP A 61 -2.68 1.57 21.09
N ASN A 62 -1.85 0.80 21.81
CA ASN A 62 -0.50 0.47 21.35
C ASN A 62 -0.53 -0.39 20.09
N VAL A 63 -1.36 -1.45 20.09
CA VAL A 63 -1.51 -2.37 18.95
C VAL A 63 -1.95 -1.62 17.69
N ARG A 64 -2.97 -0.78 17.84
CA ARG A 64 -3.51 0.02 16.74
C ARG A 64 -2.50 1.05 16.24
N ARG A 65 -1.67 1.61 17.12
CA ARG A 65 -0.60 2.56 16.76
C ARG A 65 0.49 1.89 15.94
N VAL A 66 0.90 0.66 16.29
CA VAL A 66 1.91 -0.07 15.49
C VAL A 66 1.36 -0.37 14.09
N PHE A 67 0.12 -0.84 13.99
CA PHE A 67 -0.52 -1.03 12.69
C PHE A 67 -0.60 0.26 11.85
N SER A 68 -1.07 1.35 12.47
CA SER A 68 -1.19 2.65 11.80
C SER A 68 0.18 3.19 11.39
N ALA A 69 1.22 2.95 12.21
CA ALA A 69 2.59 3.34 11.90
C ALA A 69 3.13 2.56 10.70
N VAL A 70 2.85 1.25 10.60
CA VAL A 70 3.26 0.46 9.43
C VAL A 70 2.65 1.01 8.15
N LEU A 71 1.32 1.21 8.12
CA LEU A 71 0.66 1.79 6.94
C LEU A 71 1.19 3.20 6.60
N ALA A 72 1.37 4.06 7.62
CA ALA A 72 1.88 5.42 7.40
C ALA A 72 3.31 5.42 6.88
N VAL A 73 4.18 4.56 7.44
CA VAL A 73 5.58 4.45 7.02
C VAL A 73 5.68 3.87 5.62
N THR A 74 4.91 2.85 5.26
CA THR A 74 4.94 2.29 3.90
C THR A 74 4.45 3.30 2.87
N LEU A 75 3.45 4.11 3.22
CA LEU A 75 2.98 5.21 2.37
C LEU A 75 4.06 6.30 2.23
N LEU A 76 4.66 6.75 3.33
CA LEU A 76 5.74 7.74 3.31
C LEU A 76 6.96 7.26 2.54
N LEU A 77 7.35 6.00 2.70
CA LEU A 77 8.43 5.37 1.93
C LEU A 77 8.09 5.35 0.44
N THR A 78 6.84 5.03 0.07
CA THR A 78 6.42 5.07 -1.34
C THR A 78 6.55 6.48 -1.90
N ILE A 79 6.09 7.50 -1.18
CA ILE A 79 6.23 8.91 -1.59
C ILE A 79 7.70 9.30 -1.71
N GLY A 80 8.52 8.91 -0.73
CA GLY A 80 9.96 9.16 -0.73
C GLY A 80 10.69 8.48 -1.90
N LEU A 81 10.30 7.26 -2.26
CA LEU A 81 10.85 6.55 -3.42
C LEU A 81 10.48 7.24 -4.73
N VAL A 82 9.24 7.69 -4.88
CA VAL A 82 8.82 8.47 -6.07
C VAL A 82 9.63 9.77 -6.16
N TYR A 83 9.79 10.47 -5.03
CA TYR A 83 10.56 11.72 -5.01
C TYR A 83 12.04 11.47 -5.33
N ALA A 84 12.65 10.47 -4.71
CA ALA A 84 14.03 10.08 -4.97
C ALA A 84 14.21 9.68 -6.45
N ASP A 85 13.29 8.91 -7.02
CA ASP A 85 13.39 8.53 -8.43
C ASP A 85 13.35 9.75 -9.35
N ILE A 86 12.40 10.66 -9.15
CA ILE A 86 12.25 11.87 -9.99
C ILE A 86 13.46 12.79 -9.89
N PHE A 87 13.93 13.08 -8.66
CA PHE A 87 14.92 14.14 -8.43
C PHE A 87 16.37 13.65 -8.36
N VAL A 88 16.60 12.37 -8.06
CA VAL A 88 17.95 11.81 -7.88
C VAL A 88 18.30 10.85 -9.02
N PHE A 89 17.35 10.02 -9.44
CA PHE A 89 17.58 8.98 -10.46
C PHE A 89 16.95 9.32 -11.82
N SER A 90 16.50 10.56 -12.03
CA SER A 90 15.89 11.04 -13.28
C SER A 90 14.75 10.15 -13.81
N GLY A 91 14.05 9.45 -12.92
CA GLY A 91 12.92 8.60 -13.22
C GLY A 91 13.26 7.19 -13.72
N GLU A 92 14.53 6.75 -13.62
CA GLU A 92 14.99 5.46 -14.16
C GLU A 92 14.36 4.24 -13.46
N ILE A 93 14.12 4.31 -12.15
CA ILE A 93 13.66 3.15 -11.37
C ILE A 93 12.21 2.85 -11.75
N PHE A 94 11.34 3.85 -11.75
CA PHE A 94 9.95 3.66 -12.16
C PHE A 94 9.81 3.46 -13.67
N GLU A 95 10.71 3.99 -14.51
CA GLU A 95 10.76 3.63 -15.95
C GLU A 95 10.89 2.13 -16.16
N ARG A 96 11.86 1.51 -15.48
CA ARG A 96 12.06 0.05 -15.57
C ARG A 96 10.85 -0.72 -15.08
N GLY A 97 10.19 -0.22 -14.04
CA GLY A 97 8.91 -0.78 -13.57
C GLY A 97 7.80 -0.66 -14.62
N LEU A 98 7.63 0.51 -15.23
CA LEU A 98 6.63 0.77 -16.27
C LEU A 98 6.89 -0.04 -17.55
N ALA A 99 8.16 -0.28 -17.89
CA ALA A 99 8.56 -1.06 -19.06
C ALA A 99 8.05 -2.52 -19.02
N ILE A 100 7.81 -3.08 -17.84
CA ILE A 100 7.22 -4.42 -17.67
C ILE A 100 5.90 -4.54 -18.44
N TRP A 101 5.10 -3.47 -18.45
CA TRP A 101 3.81 -3.41 -19.16
C TRP A 101 3.82 -2.44 -20.34
N ARG A 102 5.00 -2.09 -20.84
CA ARG A 102 5.18 -1.15 -21.96
C ARG A 102 4.50 0.20 -21.74
N LEU A 103 4.41 0.66 -20.49
CA LEU A 103 3.82 1.96 -20.14
C LEU A 103 4.81 3.12 -20.27
N ASP A 104 6.11 2.81 -20.40
CA ASP A 104 7.21 3.72 -20.64
C ASP A 104 7.07 4.51 -21.95
N ILE A 105 6.35 3.95 -22.94
CA ILE A 105 6.08 4.61 -24.23
C ILE A 105 5.21 5.87 -24.10
N PHE A 106 4.48 6.04 -23.00
CA PHE A 106 3.59 7.18 -22.78
C PHE A 106 4.31 8.34 -22.07
N TYR A 107 5.35 8.89 -22.72
CA TYR A 107 6.19 9.94 -22.15
C TYR A 107 5.42 11.16 -21.62
N GLN A 108 4.36 11.59 -22.32
CA GLN A 108 3.54 12.75 -21.91
C GLN A 108 2.72 12.51 -20.64
N GLU A 109 2.37 11.26 -20.34
CA GLU A 109 1.60 10.88 -19.15
C GLU A 109 2.46 10.16 -18.09
N ARG A 110 3.79 10.17 -18.28
CA ARG A 110 4.71 9.36 -17.49
C ARG A 110 4.61 9.61 -15.98
N PHE A 111 4.43 10.86 -15.56
CA PHE A 111 4.26 11.19 -14.15
C PHE A 111 3.00 10.53 -13.56
N ALA A 112 1.88 10.54 -14.30
CA ALA A 112 0.64 9.92 -13.86
C ALA A 112 0.77 8.39 -13.76
N TYR A 113 1.42 7.74 -14.73
CA TYR A 113 1.67 6.30 -14.67
C TYR A 113 2.69 5.91 -13.59
N THR A 114 3.68 6.75 -13.32
CA THR A 114 4.63 6.58 -12.20
C THR A 114 3.90 6.57 -10.87
N LEU A 115 3.02 7.57 -10.64
CA LEU A 115 2.20 7.62 -9.42
C LEU A 115 1.25 6.42 -9.32
N ALA A 116 0.65 6.01 -10.43
CA ALA A 116 -0.23 4.85 -10.47
C ALA A 116 0.54 3.54 -10.21
N PHE A 117 1.75 3.38 -10.72
CA PHE A 117 2.60 2.23 -10.42
C PHE A 117 3.02 2.26 -8.93
N ALA A 118 3.44 3.42 -8.42
CA ALA A 118 3.84 3.57 -7.04
C ALA A 118 2.69 3.25 -6.07
N GLY A 119 1.49 3.77 -6.34
CA GLY A 119 0.31 3.55 -5.50
C GLY A 119 -0.30 2.16 -5.66
N GLY A 120 -0.40 1.64 -6.88
CA GLY A 120 -1.09 0.38 -7.16
C GLY A 120 -0.24 -0.88 -6.97
N ILE A 121 1.08 -0.74 -6.96
CA ILE A 121 2.01 -1.88 -6.93
C ILE A 121 3.04 -1.72 -5.81
N VAL A 122 3.84 -0.64 -5.81
CA VAL A 122 4.94 -0.47 -4.86
C VAL A 122 4.43 -0.37 -3.42
N HIS A 123 3.42 0.48 -3.18
CA HIS A 123 2.87 0.65 -1.84
C HIS A 123 2.26 -0.66 -1.28
N PRO A 124 1.43 -1.41 -2.01
CA PRO A 124 0.98 -2.74 -1.59
C PRO A 124 2.12 -3.71 -1.26
N ILE A 125 3.19 -3.76 -2.07
CA ILE A 125 4.34 -4.64 -1.82
C ILE A 125 5.03 -4.26 -0.50
N LEU A 126 5.33 -2.97 -0.30
CA LEU A 126 5.94 -2.49 0.93
C LEU A 126 5.05 -2.78 2.14
N PHE A 127 3.73 -2.61 1.99
CA PHE A 127 2.77 -2.95 3.02
C PHE A 127 2.73 -4.44 3.34
N ILE A 128 2.79 -5.33 2.34
CA ILE A 128 2.84 -6.77 2.57
C ILE A 128 4.09 -7.13 3.37
N ILE A 129 5.27 -6.64 2.97
CA ILE A 129 6.54 -6.93 3.65
C ILE A 129 6.47 -6.48 5.11
N ALA A 130 6.06 -5.24 5.36
CA ALA A 130 5.97 -4.70 6.71
C ALA A 130 4.83 -5.34 7.54
N GLY A 131 3.72 -5.69 6.88
CA GLY A 131 2.54 -6.29 7.49
C GLY A 131 2.77 -7.76 7.88
N VAL A 132 3.50 -8.54 7.10
CA VAL A 132 3.88 -9.90 7.52
C VAL A 132 4.67 -9.84 8.84
N GLY A 133 5.59 -8.89 8.98
CA GLY A 133 6.31 -8.66 10.23
C GLY A 133 5.38 -8.35 11.42
N LEU A 134 4.31 -7.58 11.19
CA LEU A 134 3.27 -7.37 12.20
C LEU A 134 2.60 -8.68 12.60
N LEU A 135 2.20 -9.55 11.66
CA LEU A 135 1.54 -10.81 11.97
C LEU A 135 2.40 -11.76 12.83
N CYS A 136 3.73 -11.71 12.66
CA CYS A 136 4.67 -12.47 13.48
C CYS A 136 4.76 -11.99 14.94
N LEU A 137 4.29 -10.79 15.26
CA LEU A 137 4.21 -10.33 16.65
C LEU A 137 3.14 -11.13 17.41
N PRO A 138 3.34 -11.39 18.72
CA PRO A 138 2.36 -12.10 19.53
C PRO A 138 0.98 -11.43 19.41
N PRO A 139 -0.12 -12.22 19.42
CA PRO A 139 -1.45 -11.68 19.31
C PRO A 139 -1.69 -10.65 20.42
N PRO A 140 -2.43 -9.56 20.13
CA PRO A 140 -2.84 -8.61 21.15
C PRO A 140 -3.44 -9.35 22.34
N LYS A 141 -2.91 -9.14 23.56
CA LYS A 141 -3.60 -9.64 24.74
C LYS A 141 -4.92 -8.89 24.85
N ASP A 142 -6.03 -9.63 24.85
CA ASP A 142 -7.33 -9.07 25.12
C ASP A 142 -7.28 -8.43 26.50
N GLY A 143 -7.40 -7.10 26.55
CA GLY A 143 -7.47 -6.34 27.80
C GLY A 143 -8.75 -6.62 28.62
N PHE A 144 -9.46 -7.71 28.35
CA PHE A 144 -10.59 -8.21 29.14
C PHE A 144 -10.14 -8.90 30.44
N THR A 145 -9.12 -8.35 31.08
CA THR A 145 -8.96 -8.45 32.52
C THR A 145 -9.00 -7.03 33.07
N MET A 146 -10.21 -6.48 33.14
CA MET A 146 -10.47 -5.47 34.16
C MET A 146 -10.36 -6.20 35.51
N ARG A 147 -9.24 -6.01 36.19
CA ARG A 147 -9.17 -5.99 37.63
C ARG A 147 -8.67 -4.63 38.05
#